data_AF-A0A1F2X924-F1
#
_entry.id   AF-A0A1F2X924-F1
#
_cell.length_a   1.000
_cell.length_b   1.000
_cell.length_c   1.000
_cell.angle_alpha   90.00
_cell.angle_beta   90.00
_cell.angle_gamma   90.00
#
_symmetry.space_group_name_H-M   'P 1'
#
loop_
_entity.id
_entity.type
_entity.pdbx_description
1 polymer ?
#
loop_
_entity_poly.entity_id
_entity_poly.type
_entity_poly.pdbx_seq_one_letter_code
_entity_poly.pdbx_strand_id
1 'polypeptide(L)'
;MRRVVVPLAALVLAACAPGVREAQPFAGVWTSDGFGIYLDVHGGDVDLYEYSRAHCALVYGGGARGISTVLGFEGGRLVLTDAGRVIHLDALEALPAACAEEYRSTDPGRIVAVTAATMEELYRPALDDQWEDRLASVTEGLAFDAQSAATTFRALTALLAPLDDPGVRLAVDDPTLWNGVWSAGAGPFAGREPYLPPGLEASTVGGDDGIVVGRFGSVGYLGLSRLGGFAEDDEGSQRVLAAELDSLLAESASLILDLRGASSGRAVEAMLIASRFVSEELLVGTQMIGATPAGAVTVRPTVSAPFVGRVAVLVGPGSAGAAEMLVLALRGLPAVTVVGEPTAGSPTPPLARYLPNGWSLGVPALDLVTPDGRAWSGTPILPGIEAATAADDLDGGSDPALELALDLLG
;
A
#
# COMPACT_ATOMS: atom_id res chain seq x y z
N MET A 1 -29.36 55.57 -50.23
CA MET A 1 -29.99 55.26 -48.93
C MET A 1 -28.89 55.16 -47.87
N ARG A 2 -28.75 56.21 -47.05
CA ARG A 2 -27.99 56.23 -45.80
C ARG A 2 -29.01 56.16 -44.66
N ARG A 3 -28.79 55.30 -43.66
CA ARG A 3 -29.40 55.45 -42.33
C ARG A 3 -28.32 55.25 -41.27
N VAL A 4 -28.50 56.02 -40.21
CA VAL A 4 -27.57 56.45 -39.18
C VAL A 4 -27.86 55.68 -37.89
N VAL A 5 -26.79 55.17 -37.26
CA VAL A 5 -26.41 55.11 -35.83
C VAL A 5 -27.46 54.77 -34.75
N VAL A 6 -27.14 53.75 -33.92
CA VAL A 6 -27.05 53.85 -32.43
C VAL A 6 -25.96 52.87 -31.93
N PRO A 7 -24.97 53.29 -31.11
CA PRO A 7 -24.10 52.40 -30.35
C PRO A 7 -24.44 52.42 -28.85
N LEU A 8 -24.47 51.26 -28.20
CA LEU A 8 -24.37 50.97 -26.75
C LEU A 8 -24.82 49.50 -26.59
N ALA A 9 -24.26 48.61 -25.77
CA ALA A 9 -23.23 48.68 -24.75
C ALA A 9 -22.70 47.25 -24.50
N ALA A 10 -21.46 47.19 -24.04
CA ALA A 10 -20.78 46.14 -23.26
C ALA A 10 -21.47 44.77 -23.05
N LEU A 11 -20.77 43.71 -23.47
CA LEU A 11 -20.41 42.67 -22.52
C LEU A 11 -18.89 42.44 -22.61
N VAL A 12 -18.17 43.14 -21.74
CA VAL A 12 -16.85 42.70 -21.31
C VAL A 12 -17.10 41.44 -20.49
N LEU A 13 -16.92 40.26 -21.09
CA LEU A 13 -16.63 39.08 -20.28
C LEU A 13 -15.24 39.31 -19.71
N ALA A 14 -15.22 39.66 -18.43
CA ALA A 14 -14.02 39.72 -17.62
C ALA A 14 -13.34 38.35 -17.65
N ALA A 15 -12.43 38.15 -18.61
CA ALA A 15 -11.41 37.13 -18.52
C ALA A 15 -10.37 37.62 -17.51
N CYS A 16 -10.63 37.38 -16.22
CA CYS A 16 -9.66 37.40 -15.13
C CYS A 16 -10.30 36.89 -13.83
N ALA A 17 -9.99 35.65 -13.47
CA ALA A 17 -9.36 35.42 -12.18
C ALA A 17 -8.27 34.33 -12.36
N PRO A 18 -7.05 34.56 -11.85
CA PRO A 18 -5.85 33.75 -12.10
C PRO A 18 -5.82 32.57 -11.12
N GLY A 19 -4.73 31.77 -11.13
CA GLY A 19 -4.45 30.70 -10.17
C GLY A 19 -4.97 30.99 -8.75
N VAL A 20 -5.59 29.97 -8.16
CA VAL A 20 -6.40 30.06 -6.96
C VAL A 20 -5.61 30.69 -5.80
N ARG A 21 -6.19 31.69 -5.12
CA ARG A 21 -5.64 32.34 -3.91
C ARG A 21 -5.31 31.36 -2.76
N GLU A 22 -5.77 30.11 -2.84
CA GLU A 22 -5.60 29.08 -1.81
C GLU A 22 -4.18 28.49 -1.75
N ALA A 23 -3.40 28.54 -2.83
CA ALA A 23 -2.02 27.99 -2.84
C ALA A 23 -0.95 29.02 -2.40
N GLN A 24 -1.26 30.32 -2.45
CA GLN A 24 -0.29 31.38 -2.12
C GLN A 24 0.35 31.25 -0.73
N PRO A 25 -0.36 30.85 0.34
CA PRO A 25 0.26 30.63 1.64
C PRO A 25 1.37 29.57 1.63
N PHE A 26 1.34 28.66 0.67
CA PHE A 26 2.24 27.52 0.56
C PHE A 26 3.31 27.71 -0.53
N ALA A 27 3.35 28.88 -1.19
CA ALA A 27 4.27 29.14 -2.29
C ALA A 27 5.73 29.05 -1.83
N GLY A 28 6.55 28.36 -2.61
CA GLY A 28 7.95 28.09 -2.30
C GLY A 28 8.36 26.66 -2.65
N VAL A 29 9.64 26.37 -2.42
CA VAL A 29 10.21 25.04 -2.60
C VAL A 29 10.30 24.35 -1.25
N TRP A 30 9.91 23.08 -1.20
CA TRP A 30 9.83 22.29 0.02
C TRP A 30 10.48 20.92 -0.20
N THR A 31 11.10 20.36 0.84
CA THR A 31 11.67 19.01 0.84
C THR A 31 11.03 18.17 1.92
N SER A 32 10.66 16.94 1.60
CA SER A 32 10.03 16.04 2.56
C SER A 32 11.03 15.37 3.49
N ASP A 33 10.59 15.15 4.72
CA ASP A 33 11.35 14.39 5.70
C ASP A 33 11.26 12.88 5.42
N GLY A 34 12.34 12.30 4.90
CA GLY A 34 12.47 10.86 4.66
C GLY A 34 11.70 10.31 3.45
N PHE A 35 10.77 11.06 2.85
CA PHE A 35 10.01 10.59 1.68
C PHE A 35 10.75 10.80 0.35
N GLY A 36 11.86 11.54 0.29
CA GLY A 36 12.59 11.73 -0.97
C GLY A 36 11.76 12.48 -2.03
N ILE A 37 11.05 13.53 -1.61
CA ILE A 37 10.19 14.34 -2.48
C ILE A 37 10.56 15.82 -2.33
N TYR A 38 10.60 16.55 -3.45
CA TYR A 38 10.50 18.01 -3.46
C TYR A 38 9.12 18.45 -3.95
N LEU A 39 8.62 19.54 -3.39
CA LEU A 39 7.46 20.26 -3.90
C LEU A 39 7.85 21.69 -4.26
N ASP A 40 7.56 22.10 -5.48
CA ASP A 40 7.66 23.50 -5.89
C ASP A 40 6.25 24.05 -6.11
N VAL A 41 5.78 24.90 -5.20
CA VAL A 41 4.44 25.51 -5.26
C VAL A 41 4.57 26.91 -5.83
N HIS A 42 4.00 27.14 -7.01
CA HIS A 42 4.14 28.40 -7.74
C HIS A 42 2.87 28.74 -8.54
N GLY A 43 2.49 30.02 -8.63
CA GLY A 43 1.45 30.46 -9.56
C GLY A 43 0.03 29.87 -9.39
N GLY A 44 -0.23 29.08 -8.34
CA GLY A 44 -1.46 28.28 -8.18
C GLY A 44 -1.33 26.83 -8.66
N ASP A 45 -0.17 26.50 -9.24
CA ASP A 45 0.28 25.18 -9.63
C ASP A 45 1.27 24.62 -8.62
N VAL A 46 1.62 23.36 -8.82
CA VAL A 46 2.61 22.65 -8.04
C VAL A 46 3.29 21.59 -8.88
N ASP A 47 4.61 21.51 -8.73
CA ASP A 47 5.45 20.46 -9.29
C ASP A 47 5.95 19.55 -8.17
N LEU A 48 5.72 18.25 -8.32
CA LEU A 48 6.19 17.21 -7.41
C LEU A 48 7.35 16.47 -8.07
N TYR A 49 8.48 16.47 -7.37
CA TYR A 49 9.67 15.75 -7.77
C TYR A 49 9.94 14.59 -6.82
N GLU A 50 10.22 13.42 -7.35
CA GLU A 50 10.83 12.32 -6.58
C GLU A 50 12.34 12.38 -6.77
N TYR A 51 13.10 12.23 -5.68
CA TYR A 51 14.54 12.28 -5.74
C TYR A 51 15.21 11.15 -4.95
N SER A 52 16.43 10.85 -5.38
CA SER A 52 17.47 10.16 -4.63
C SER A 52 18.80 10.84 -4.90
N ARG A 53 19.90 10.41 -4.29
CA ARG A 53 21.24 10.95 -4.63
C ARG A 53 21.63 10.74 -6.10
N ALA A 54 20.94 9.84 -6.82
CA ALA A 54 21.21 9.51 -8.21
C ALA A 54 20.17 10.08 -9.19
N HIS A 55 19.10 10.72 -8.70
CA HIS A 55 17.92 11.06 -9.50
C HIS A 55 17.14 12.24 -8.96
N CYS A 56 16.54 13.03 -9.85
CA CYS A 56 15.43 13.91 -9.51
C CYS A 56 14.46 13.97 -10.70
N ALA A 57 13.29 13.38 -10.56
CA ALA A 57 12.27 13.32 -11.61
C ALA A 57 11.06 14.16 -11.27
N LEU A 58 10.62 14.97 -12.23
CA LEU A 58 9.27 15.56 -12.20
C LEU A 58 8.25 14.46 -12.49
N VAL A 59 7.45 14.10 -11.49
CA VAL A 59 6.46 13.01 -11.57
C VAL A 59 5.03 13.54 -11.62
N TYR A 60 4.80 14.78 -11.18
CA TYR A 60 3.55 15.48 -11.34
C TYR A 60 3.79 16.98 -11.53
N GLY A 61 3.08 17.59 -12.46
CA GLY A 61 3.01 19.04 -12.62
C GLY A 61 1.59 19.44 -13.00
N GLY A 62 0.98 20.32 -12.21
CA GLY A 62 -0.41 20.70 -12.44
C GLY A 62 -0.96 21.61 -11.35
N GLY A 63 -2.28 21.80 -11.35
CA GLY A 63 -2.91 22.67 -10.36
C GLY A 63 -2.73 22.15 -8.94
N ALA A 64 -2.46 23.04 -7.98
CA ALA A 64 -2.25 22.69 -6.57
C ALA A 64 -3.42 21.96 -5.90
N ARG A 65 -4.60 21.98 -6.51
CA ARG A 65 -5.77 21.17 -6.11
C ARG A 65 -5.58 19.66 -6.28
N GLY A 66 -4.61 19.24 -7.08
CA GLY A 66 -4.31 17.84 -7.36
C GLY A 66 -3.31 17.19 -6.41
N ILE A 67 -2.65 17.98 -5.55
CA ILE A 67 -1.83 17.45 -4.47
C ILE A 67 -2.69 17.22 -3.23
N SER A 68 -2.34 16.16 -2.51
CA SER A 68 -3.07 15.48 -1.44
C SER A 68 -3.88 16.35 -0.44
N THR A 69 -4.82 15.69 0.25
CA THR A 69 -6.12 16.21 0.73
C THR A 69 -6.10 17.40 1.71
N VAL A 70 -5.00 17.66 2.41
CA VAL A 70 -4.88 18.75 3.38
C VAL A 70 -3.48 19.35 3.32
N LEU A 71 -3.37 20.63 3.01
CA LEU A 71 -2.13 21.41 3.12
C LEU A 71 -2.24 22.37 4.32
N GLY A 72 -1.25 22.35 5.20
CA GLY A 72 -1.22 23.19 6.40
C GLY A 72 0.20 23.50 6.86
N PHE A 73 0.31 24.30 7.92
CA PHE A 73 1.58 24.58 8.58
C PHE A 73 1.59 24.05 10.01
N GLU A 74 2.67 23.37 10.38
CA GLU A 74 2.96 22.98 11.76
C GLU A 74 4.40 23.36 12.10
N GLY A 75 4.58 24.24 13.08
CA GLY A 75 5.91 24.69 13.50
C GLY A 75 6.74 25.37 12.39
N GLY A 76 6.09 25.94 11.37
CA GLY A 76 6.76 26.54 10.20
C GLY A 76 7.12 25.55 9.09
N ARG A 77 6.81 24.26 9.26
CA ARG A 77 6.93 23.22 8.24
C ARG A 77 5.62 23.11 7.47
N LEU A 78 5.71 22.88 6.17
CA LEU A 78 4.53 22.50 5.37
C LEU A 78 4.15 21.07 5.73
N VAL A 79 2.85 20.80 5.87
CA VAL A 79 2.32 19.46 6.17
C VAL A 79 1.30 19.10 5.11
N LEU A 80 1.44 17.89 4.55
CA LEU A 80 0.49 17.32 3.61
C LEU A 80 0.06 15.91 4.03
N THR A 81 -1.16 15.51 3.65
CA THR A 81 -1.70 14.20 3.99
C THR A 81 -1.96 13.34 2.75
N ASP A 82 -1.24 12.22 2.60
CA ASP A 82 -1.34 11.34 1.44
C ASP A 82 -1.72 9.89 1.83
N ALA A 83 -2.90 9.44 1.41
CA ALA A 83 -3.43 8.11 1.73
C ALA A 83 -3.34 7.75 3.23
N GLY A 84 -3.64 8.71 4.10
CA GLY A 84 -3.57 8.55 5.57
C GLY A 84 -2.18 8.76 6.18
N ARG A 85 -1.15 9.00 5.36
CA ARG A 85 0.18 9.41 5.82
C ARG A 85 0.23 10.92 6.05
N VAL A 86 1.00 11.35 7.04
CA VAL A 86 1.35 12.74 7.30
C VAL A 86 2.79 12.96 6.85
N ILE A 87 2.99 13.92 5.95
CA ILE A 87 4.28 14.23 5.36
C ILE A 87 4.65 15.65 5.76
N HIS A 88 5.74 15.79 6.49
CA HIS A 88 6.30 17.08 6.89
C HIS A 88 7.35 17.50 5.87
N LEU A 89 7.34 18.78 5.50
CA LEU A 89 8.29 19.36 4.57
C LEU A 89 8.92 20.63 5.10
N ASP A 90 10.22 20.71 4.92
CA ASP A 90 11.05 21.86 5.28
C ASP A 90 11.26 22.75 4.06
N ALA A 91 11.30 24.07 4.30
CA ALA A 91 11.51 25.04 3.23
C ALA A 91 12.94 24.94 2.66
N LEU A 92 13.04 25.07 1.34
CA LEU A 92 14.29 25.21 0.61
C LEU A 92 14.37 26.59 -0.05
N GLU A 93 15.59 27.12 -0.20
CA GLU A 93 15.80 28.39 -0.91
C GLU A 93 15.47 28.30 -2.40
N ALA A 94 15.78 27.15 -3.01
CA ALA A 94 15.53 26.86 -4.41
C ALA A 94 15.52 25.35 -4.65
N LEU A 95 14.93 24.94 -5.77
CA LEU A 95 14.98 23.56 -6.23
C LEU A 95 16.43 23.18 -6.58
N PRO A 96 16.93 21.99 -6.18
CA PRO A 96 18.27 21.56 -6.53
C PRO A 96 18.50 21.51 -8.05
N ALA A 97 19.69 21.89 -8.50
CA ALA A 97 20.02 21.98 -9.92
C ALA A 97 19.83 20.65 -10.68
N ALA A 98 20.04 19.51 -10.01
CA ALA A 98 19.82 18.18 -10.58
C ALA A 98 18.36 17.96 -11.05
N CYS A 99 17.39 18.65 -10.46
CA CYS A 99 15.98 18.55 -10.85
C CYS A 99 15.64 19.31 -12.14
N ALA A 100 16.57 20.13 -12.65
CA ALA A 100 16.44 20.75 -13.97
C ALA A 100 17.07 19.88 -15.09
N GLU A 101 17.73 18.78 -14.74
CA GLU A 101 18.35 17.87 -15.71
C GLU A 101 17.35 16.88 -16.30
N GLU A 102 17.63 16.36 -17.50
CA GLU A 102 16.84 15.27 -18.08
C GLU A 102 16.98 14.01 -17.23
N TYR A 103 15.89 13.62 -16.58
CA TYR A 103 15.88 12.48 -15.68
C TYR A 103 15.67 11.16 -16.43
N ARG A 104 15.04 11.19 -17.61
CA ARG A 104 14.73 9.97 -18.36
C ARG A 104 15.98 9.34 -18.95
N SER A 105 16.00 8.02 -18.95
CA SER A 105 17.11 7.25 -19.48
C SER A 105 16.68 5.83 -19.80
N THR A 106 17.19 5.30 -20.92
CA THR A 106 17.13 3.88 -21.26
C THR A 106 18.43 3.14 -20.94
N ASP A 107 19.45 3.84 -20.42
CA ASP A 107 20.72 3.23 -20.01
C ASP A 107 20.51 2.31 -18.78
N PRO A 108 20.74 0.99 -18.91
CA PRO A 108 20.61 0.06 -17.79
C PRO A 108 21.46 0.44 -16.58
N GLY A 109 22.67 0.99 -16.81
CA GLY A 109 23.57 1.40 -15.73
C GLY A 109 22.95 2.50 -14.87
N ARG A 110 22.41 3.55 -15.51
CA ARG A 110 21.67 4.62 -14.82
C ARG A 110 20.42 4.09 -14.10
N ILE A 111 19.67 3.17 -14.71
CA ILE A 111 18.45 2.62 -14.06
C ILE A 111 18.81 1.82 -12.81
N VAL A 112 19.82 0.95 -12.87
CA VAL A 112 20.32 0.20 -11.71
C VAL A 112 20.85 1.15 -10.63
N ALA A 113 21.62 2.18 -11.01
CA ALA A 113 22.14 3.16 -10.07
C ALA A 113 21.03 3.94 -9.35
N VAL A 114 19.97 4.34 -10.06
CA VAL A 114 18.80 5.00 -9.45
C VAL A 114 18.05 4.06 -8.53
N THR A 115 17.80 2.81 -8.94
CA THR A 115 17.16 1.81 -8.07
C THR A 115 17.97 1.58 -6.79
N ALA A 116 19.29 1.40 -6.91
CA ALA A 116 20.15 1.15 -5.76
C ALA A 116 20.17 2.32 -4.78
N ALA A 117 20.35 3.55 -5.28
CA ALA A 117 20.29 4.76 -4.46
C ALA A 117 18.94 4.89 -3.72
N THR A 118 17.83 4.67 -4.43
CA THR A 118 16.49 4.72 -3.85
C THR A 118 16.32 3.68 -2.74
N MET A 119 16.77 2.43 -2.95
CA MET A 119 16.68 1.38 -1.93
C MET A 119 17.55 1.71 -0.72
N GLU A 120 18.80 2.14 -0.90
CA GLU A 120 19.70 2.49 0.20
C GLU A 120 19.19 3.67 1.03
N GLU A 121 18.52 4.63 0.40
CA GLU A 121 18.00 5.82 1.08
C GLU A 121 16.67 5.54 1.78
N LEU A 122 15.78 4.76 1.16
CA LEU A 122 14.38 4.65 1.58
C LEU A 122 14.00 3.31 2.18
N TYR A 123 14.67 2.20 1.87
CA TYR A 123 14.25 0.88 2.34
C TYR A 123 14.38 0.74 3.88
N ARG A 124 13.33 0.25 4.53
CA ARG A 124 13.20 0.11 6.00
C ARG A 124 12.64 -1.26 6.36
N PRO A 125 13.33 -2.35 6.00
CA PRO A 125 13.82 -3.32 7.00
C PRO A 125 15.34 -3.35 7.19
N ALA A 126 16.05 -2.42 6.54
CA ALA A 126 17.48 -2.45 6.25
C ALA A 126 17.87 -3.46 5.16
N LEU A 127 18.88 -3.11 4.37
CA LEU A 127 19.43 -3.97 3.33
C LEU A 127 20.31 -5.06 3.96
N ASP A 128 20.29 -6.27 3.38
CA ASP A 128 21.10 -7.38 3.86
C ASP A 128 22.60 -7.21 3.57
N ASP A 129 23.42 -8.06 4.20
CA ASP A 129 24.89 -8.01 4.10
C ASP A 129 25.43 -8.38 2.71
N GLN A 130 24.61 -8.97 1.83
CA GLN A 130 24.97 -9.32 0.46
C GLN A 130 24.65 -8.19 -0.53
N TRP A 131 24.00 -7.10 -0.10
CA TRP A 131 23.55 -6.03 -0.98
C TRP A 131 24.67 -5.43 -1.84
N GLU A 132 25.79 -5.05 -1.22
CA GLU A 132 26.90 -4.39 -1.91
C GLU A 132 27.52 -5.32 -2.97
N ASP A 133 27.73 -6.59 -2.63
CA ASP A 133 28.28 -7.60 -3.54
C ASP A 133 27.33 -7.89 -4.71
N ARG A 134 26.01 -7.98 -4.45
CA ARG A 134 24.99 -8.13 -5.50
C ARG A 134 24.96 -6.94 -6.44
N LEU A 135 25.02 -5.72 -5.91
CA LEU A 135 25.02 -4.50 -6.70
C LEU A 135 26.25 -4.43 -7.61
N ALA A 136 27.44 -4.75 -7.08
CA ALA A 136 28.67 -4.81 -7.87
C ALA A 136 28.57 -5.85 -8.99
N SER A 137 28.13 -7.07 -8.68
CA SER A 137 27.98 -8.17 -9.66
C SER A 137 27.00 -7.82 -10.78
N VAL A 138 25.84 -7.26 -10.44
CA VAL A 138 24.84 -6.82 -11.43
C VAL A 138 25.41 -5.71 -12.31
N THR A 139 26.09 -4.72 -11.72
CA THR A 139 26.66 -3.57 -12.44
C THR A 139 27.73 -4.00 -13.44
N GLU A 140 28.62 -4.93 -13.05
CA GLU A 140 29.62 -5.52 -13.95
C GLU A 140 28.96 -6.32 -15.10
N GLY A 141 27.88 -7.05 -14.81
CA GLY A 141 27.14 -7.85 -15.78
C GLY A 141 26.46 -7.02 -16.88
N LEU A 142 26.10 -5.76 -16.62
CA LEU A 142 25.47 -4.87 -17.59
C LEU A 142 26.39 -4.53 -18.78
N ALA A 143 27.71 -4.63 -18.62
CA ALA A 143 28.68 -4.31 -19.67
C ALA A 143 28.60 -5.22 -20.91
N PHE A 144 27.86 -6.34 -20.83
CA PHE A 144 27.84 -7.39 -21.84
C PHE A 144 26.60 -7.40 -22.77
N ASP A 145 25.49 -6.72 -22.41
CA ASP A 145 24.23 -6.72 -23.20
C ASP A 145 23.38 -5.45 -22.94
N ALA A 146 23.98 -4.28 -23.23
CA ALA A 146 23.61 -3.00 -22.63
C ALA A 146 22.36 -2.28 -23.19
N GLN A 147 21.54 -2.87 -24.07
CA GLN A 147 20.45 -2.11 -24.72
C GLN A 147 19.08 -2.80 -24.76
N SER A 148 18.82 -3.80 -23.91
CA SER A 148 17.48 -4.40 -23.83
C SER A 148 16.80 -4.16 -22.48
N ALA A 149 15.49 -3.89 -22.52
CA ALA A 149 14.65 -3.86 -21.34
C ALA A 149 14.75 -5.19 -20.54
N ALA A 150 14.95 -6.32 -21.23
CA ALA A 150 15.16 -7.62 -20.59
C ALA A 150 16.47 -7.70 -19.78
N THR A 151 17.54 -7.04 -20.21
CA THR A 151 18.79 -6.97 -19.43
C THR A 151 18.59 -6.17 -18.15
N THR A 152 17.99 -4.97 -18.25
CA THR A 152 17.66 -4.16 -17.08
C THR A 152 16.73 -4.92 -16.13
N PHE A 153 15.71 -5.59 -16.65
CA PHE A 153 14.77 -6.36 -15.85
C PHE A 153 15.45 -7.48 -15.05
N ARG A 154 16.31 -8.27 -15.71
CA ARG A 154 17.08 -9.35 -15.06
C ARG A 154 18.03 -8.79 -14.01
N ALA A 155 18.70 -7.69 -14.29
CA ALA A 155 19.59 -7.00 -13.37
C ALA A 155 18.85 -6.54 -12.10
N LEU A 156 17.73 -5.83 -12.26
CA LEU A 156 16.92 -5.37 -11.12
C LEU A 156 16.33 -6.55 -10.33
N THR A 157 15.88 -7.60 -11.01
CA THR A 157 15.38 -8.81 -10.35
C THR A 157 16.47 -9.49 -9.52
N ALA A 158 17.67 -9.64 -10.08
CA ALA A 158 18.80 -10.24 -9.36
C ALA A 158 19.25 -9.40 -8.15
N LEU A 159 19.09 -8.07 -8.23
CA LEU A 159 19.40 -7.17 -7.13
C LEU A 159 18.34 -7.21 -6.02
N LEU A 160 17.06 -7.21 -6.39
CA LEU A 160 15.96 -6.97 -5.46
C LEU A 160 15.28 -8.24 -4.92
N ALA A 161 15.16 -9.30 -5.73
CA ALA A 161 14.42 -10.51 -5.33
C ALA A 161 14.99 -11.20 -4.07
N PRO A 162 16.33 -11.24 -3.87
CA PRO A 162 16.89 -11.83 -2.65
C PRO A 162 16.53 -11.12 -1.34
N LEU A 163 15.98 -9.90 -1.39
CA LEU A 163 15.46 -9.23 -0.19
C LEU A 163 14.23 -9.92 0.39
N ASP A 164 13.56 -10.77 -0.41
CA ASP A 164 12.41 -11.59 0.00
C ASP A 164 11.28 -10.79 0.70
N ASP A 165 11.08 -9.55 0.26
CA ASP A 165 10.09 -8.63 0.83
C ASP A 165 8.94 -8.38 -0.17
N PRO A 166 7.69 -8.71 0.20
CA PRO A 166 6.50 -8.56 -0.66
C PRO A 166 6.16 -7.11 -1.04
N GLY A 167 6.68 -6.16 -0.29
CA GLY A 167 6.52 -4.74 -0.57
C GLY A 167 7.54 -4.22 -1.60
N VAL A 168 8.63 -4.96 -1.85
CA VAL A 168 9.58 -4.65 -2.93
C VAL A 168 9.01 -5.13 -4.26
N ARG A 169 8.59 -4.19 -5.09
CA ARG A 169 7.88 -4.50 -6.35
C ARG A 169 8.52 -3.77 -7.52
N LEU A 170 8.63 -4.44 -8.66
CA LEU A 170 9.04 -3.78 -9.90
C LEU A 170 7.89 -3.85 -10.91
N ALA A 171 7.30 -2.70 -11.20
CA ALA A 171 6.29 -2.54 -12.22
C ALA A 171 6.89 -2.09 -13.54
N VAL A 172 6.60 -2.85 -14.59
CA VAL A 172 7.10 -2.66 -15.95
C VAL A 172 5.93 -2.51 -16.92
N ASP A 173 6.06 -1.60 -17.90
CA ASP A 173 5.01 -1.34 -18.90
C ASP A 173 4.93 -2.42 -20.01
N ASP A 174 5.86 -3.37 -20.02
CA ASP A 174 5.90 -4.47 -20.98
C ASP A 174 5.28 -5.73 -20.37
N PRO A 175 4.09 -6.20 -20.83
CA PRO A 175 3.43 -7.38 -20.28
C PRO A 175 4.19 -8.69 -20.52
N THR A 176 5.23 -8.69 -21.38
CA THR A 176 6.10 -9.85 -21.60
C THR A 176 7.26 -9.94 -20.60
N LEU A 177 7.57 -8.83 -19.93
CA LEU A 177 8.49 -8.78 -18.80
C LEU A 177 7.66 -8.90 -17.53
N TRP A 178 8.01 -9.84 -16.66
CA TRP A 178 7.22 -10.15 -15.48
C TRP A 178 7.02 -8.91 -14.57
N ASN A 179 5.78 -8.59 -14.22
CA ASN A 179 5.41 -7.45 -13.39
C ASN A 179 5.44 -7.91 -11.92
N GLY A 180 6.54 -7.67 -11.20
CA GLY A 180 6.86 -8.52 -10.05
C GLY A 180 8.02 -8.13 -9.14
N VAL A 181 9.24 -8.63 -9.32
CA VAL A 181 10.25 -8.93 -8.26
C VAL A 181 9.72 -9.81 -7.11
N TRP A 182 8.51 -9.58 -6.59
CA TRP A 182 7.81 -10.49 -5.70
C TRP A 182 6.58 -11.10 -6.38
N SER A 183 6.44 -12.43 -6.29
CA SER A 183 5.19 -13.11 -6.63
C SER A 183 4.17 -12.79 -5.55
N ALA A 184 3.08 -12.11 -5.91
CA ALA A 184 1.86 -12.15 -5.10
C ALA A 184 1.58 -13.61 -4.69
N GLY A 185 1.82 -13.92 -3.42
CA GLY A 185 1.67 -15.27 -2.87
C GLY A 185 2.95 -16.12 -2.90
N ALA A 186 3.80 -15.95 -1.91
CA ALA A 186 4.49 -17.13 -1.39
C ALA A 186 3.43 -18.00 -0.68
N GLY A 187 3.43 -19.31 -0.94
CA GLY A 187 2.53 -20.26 -0.26
C GLY A 187 1.40 -20.81 -1.13
N PRO A 188 0.63 -21.76 -0.60
CA PRO A 188 -0.28 -22.60 -1.37
C PRO A 188 -1.49 -21.84 -1.93
N PHE A 189 -1.82 -20.65 -1.41
CA PHE A 189 -2.95 -19.82 -1.82
C PHE A 189 -2.62 -18.86 -2.99
N ALA A 190 -1.35 -18.80 -3.39
CA ALA A 190 -0.89 -17.96 -4.49
C ALA A 190 -1.55 -18.34 -5.83
N GLY A 191 -2.10 -17.35 -6.54
CA GLY A 191 -2.74 -17.57 -7.84
C GLY A 191 -4.01 -18.45 -7.80
N ARG A 192 -4.53 -18.77 -6.61
CA ARG A 192 -5.80 -19.46 -6.42
C ARG A 192 -6.89 -18.42 -6.14
N GLU A 193 -7.51 -17.86 -7.17
CA GLU A 193 -8.60 -16.89 -7.00
C GLU A 193 -9.97 -17.38 -7.50
N PRO A 194 -11.02 -17.30 -6.66
CA PRO A 194 -11.01 -17.29 -5.19
C PRO A 194 -10.88 -18.70 -4.57
N TYR A 195 -10.19 -18.81 -3.42
CA TYR A 195 -10.18 -20.05 -2.64
C TYR A 195 -11.56 -20.33 -2.04
N LEU A 196 -12.15 -21.48 -2.39
CA LEU A 196 -13.41 -21.96 -1.83
C LEU A 196 -13.11 -23.13 -0.87
N PRO A 197 -13.32 -22.93 0.44
CA PRO A 197 -13.15 -23.98 1.44
C PRO A 197 -13.93 -25.26 1.13
N PRO A 198 -13.32 -26.45 1.26
CA PRO A 198 -14.04 -27.72 1.17
C PRO A 198 -15.23 -27.76 2.14
N GLY A 199 -16.40 -28.16 1.62
CA GLY A 199 -17.62 -28.32 2.42
C GLY A 199 -18.34 -27.02 2.78
N LEU A 200 -17.89 -25.87 2.29
CA LEU A 200 -18.58 -24.60 2.45
C LEU A 200 -19.58 -24.37 1.30
N GLU A 201 -20.85 -24.18 1.63
CA GLU A 201 -21.79 -23.54 0.71
C GLU A 201 -21.49 -22.03 0.70
N ALA A 202 -20.57 -21.63 -0.17
CA ALA A 202 -20.09 -20.25 -0.29
C ALA A 202 -20.73 -19.52 -1.48
N SER A 203 -20.83 -18.20 -1.32
CA SER A 203 -21.02 -17.24 -2.41
C SER A 203 -19.77 -16.39 -2.55
N THR A 204 -19.43 -16.04 -3.79
CA THR A 204 -18.42 -15.02 -4.08
C THR A 204 -19.10 -13.68 -4.36
N VAL A 205 -18.54 -12.60 -3.82
CA VAL A 205 -19.08 -11.24 -3.93
C VAL A 205 -17.94 -10.24 -4.15
N GLY A 206 -18.28 -9.09 -4.72
CA GLY A 206 -17.32 -8.04 -5.06
C GLY A 206 -16.65 -8.29 -6.42
N GLY A 207 -16.14 -7.23 -7.04
CA GLY A 207 -15.42 -7.31 -8.32
C GLY A 207 -14.37 -8.42 -8.31
N ASP A 208 -14.20 -9.14 -9.42
CA ASP A 208 -13.29 -10.29 -9.55
C ASP A 208 -13.40 -11.32 -8.39
N ASP A 209 -14.60 -11.49 -7.83
CA ASP A 209 -14.90 -12.49 -6.79
C ASP A 209 -14.00 -12.40 -5.54
N GLY A 210 -13.60 -11.17 -5.17
CA GLY A 210 -12.61 -10.91 -4.11
C GLY A 210 -13.01 -11.25 -2.68
N ILE A 211 -14.30 -11.51 -2.46
CA ILE A 211 -14.87 -11.86 -1.14
C ILE A 211 -15.54 -13.22 -1.25
N VAL A 212 -15.20 -14.13 -0.35
CA VAL A 212 -15.87 -15.41 -0.17
C VAL A 212 -16.66 -15.37 1.12
N VAL A 213 -17.97 -15.57 1.05
CA VAL A 213 -18.87 -15.54 2.21
C VAL A 213 -19.61 -16.86 2.30
N GLY A 214 -19.71 -17.42 3.50
CA GLY A 214 -20.47 -18.63 3.75
C GLY A 214 -20.59 -18.94 5.25
N ARG A 215 -21.17 -20.09 5.59
CA ARG A 215 -21.26 -20.54 6.99
C ARG A 215 -21.03 -22.05 7.12
N PHE A 216 -20.27 -22.43 8.15
CA PHE A 216 -20.20 -23.79 8.67
C PHE A 216 -21.09 -23.90 9.91
N GLY A 217 -22.37 -24.24 9.73
CA GLY A 217 -23.34 -24.21 10.82
C GLY A 217 -23.53 -22.79 11.36
N SER A 218 -23.13 -22.56 12.62
CA SER A 218 -23.15 -21.24 13.27
C SER A 218 -21.85 -20.44 13.13
N VAL A 219 -20.81 -21.03 12.52
CA VAL A 219 -19.53 -20.37 12.28
C VAL A 219 -19.62 -19.64 10.94
N GLY A 220 -19.56 -18.32 10.95
CA GLY A 220 -19.44 -17.51 9.75
C GLY A 220 -18.05 -17.66 9.13
N TYR A 221 -17.97 -17.61 7.81
CA TYR A 221 -16.71 -17.62 7.07
C TYR A 221 -16.66 -16.39 6.16
N LEU A 222 -15.60 -15.59 6.31
CA LEU A 222 -15.26 -14.48 5.43
C LEU A 222 -13.82 -14.66 4.92
N GLY A 223 -13.68 -15.03 3.66
CA GLY A 223 -12.39 -15.11 2.97
C GLY A 223 -12.14 -13.89 2.10
N LEU A 224 -10.92 -13.36 2.14
CA LEU A 224 -10.53 -12.18 1.37
C LEU A 224 -9.26 -12.48 0.55
N SER A 225 -9.34 -12.34 -0.77
CA SER A 225 -8.13 -12.44 -1.62
C SER A 225 -7.32 -11.12 -1.63
N ARG A 226 -7.93 -10.04 -1.16
CA ARG A 226 -7.37 -8.69 -1.04
C ARG A 226 -8.27 -7.84 -0.14
N LEU A 227 -7.80 -6.67 0.28
CA LEU A 227 -8.57 -5.71 1.06
C LEU A 227 -8.87 -4.45 0.24
N GLY A 228 -9.84 -4.55 -0.67
CA GLY A 228 -10.31 -3.43 -1.49
C GLY A 228 -10.53 -3.81 -2.96
N GLY A 229 -11.03 -2.86 -3.75
CA GLY A 229 -11.33 -3.10 -5.17
C GLY A 229 -12.49 -4.08 -5.36
N PHE A 230 -13.49 -4.03 -4.48
CA PHE A 230 -14.70 -4.87 -4.59
C PHE A 230 -15.81 -4.21 -5.42
N ALA A 231 -15.60 -2.97 -5.87
CA ALA A 231 -16.51 -2.23 -6.75
C ALA A 231 -15.69 -1.27 -7.64
N GLU A 232 -16.39 -0.50 -8.48
CA GLU A 232 -15.77 0.49 -9.40
C GLU A 232 -14.95 1.56 -8.68
N ASP A 233 -15.34 1.93 -7.45
CA ASP A 233 -14.68 2.94 -6.65
C ASP A 233 -14.47 2.50 -5.19
N ASP A 234 -13.66 3.27 -4.48
CA ASP A 234 -13.25 3.01 -3.10
C ASP A 234 -14.42 3.02 -2.10
N GLU A 235 -15.43 3.87 -2.32
CA GLU A 235 -16.60 3.96 -1.46
C GLU A 235 -17.53 2.75 -1.69
N GLY A 236 -17.70 2.35 -2.95
CA GLY A 236 -18.42 1.14 -3.34
C GLY A 236 -17.77 -0.11 -2.77
N SER A 237 -16.44 -0.19 -2.83
CA SER A 237 -15.66 -1.28 -2.24
C SER A 237 -15.97 -1.41 -0.74
N GLN A 238 -15.90 -0.31 0.00
CA GLN A 238 -16.22 -0.26 1.44
C GLN A 238 -17.68 -0.62 1.73
N ARG A 239 -18.62 -0.16 0.90
CA ARG A 239 -20.05 -0.47 1.06
C ARG A 239 -20.33 -1.96 0.87
N VAL A 240 -19.73 -2.60 -0.14
CA VAL A 240 -19.87 -4.04 -0.38
C VAL A 240 -19.29 -4.83 0.80
N LEU A 241 -18.05 -4.54 1.19
CA LEU A 241 -17.40 -5.22 2.31
C LEU A 241 -18.19 -5.07 3.62
N ALA A 242 -18.65 -3.86 3.92
CA ALA A 242 -19.44 -3.60 5.13
C ALA A 242 -20.76 -4.38 5.13
N ALA A 243 -21.48 -4.42 4.00
CA ALA A 243 -22.77 -5.10 3.90
C ALA A 243 -22.62 -6.62 4.09
N GLU A 244 -21.64 -7.24 3.43
CA GLU A 244 -21.38 -8.67 3.55
C GLU A 244 -20.93 -9.05 4.96
N LEU A 245 -20.01 -8.28 5.54
CA LEU A 245 -19.55 -8.50 6.92
C LEU A 245 -20.70 -8.36 7.93
N ASP A 246 -21.49 -7.29 7.85
CA ASP A 246 -22.58 -7.03 8.80
C ASP A 246 -23.67 -8.11 8.71
N SER A 247 -24.01 -8.56 7.49
CA SER A 247 -24.94 -9.67 7.26
C SER A 247 -24.42 -10.97 7.87
N LEU A 248 -23.16 -11.31 7.61
CA LEU A 248 -22.53 -12.51 8.12
C LEU A 248 -22.47 -12.52 9.65
N LEU A 249 -22.08 -11.40 10.27
CA LEU A 249 -21.99 -11.28 11.72
C LEU A 249 -23.35 -11.38 12.42
N ALA A 250 -24.43 -10.91 11.78
CA ALA A 250 -25.78 -10.97 12.34
C ALA A 250 -26.32 -12.42 12.46
N GLU A 251 -25.82 -13.33 11.63
CA GLU A 251 -26.28 -14.73 11.57
C GLU A 251 -25.31 -15.74 12.18
N SER A 252 -24.17 -15.28 12.70
CA SER A 252 -23.08 -16.14 13.15
C SER A 252 -22.82 -16.02 14.66
N ALA A 253 -22.52 -17.14 15.32
CA ALA A 253 -22.09 -17.15 16.72
C ALA A 253 -20.57 -16.97 16.89
N SER A 254 -19.83 -17.30 15.83
CA SER A 254 -18.36 -17.18 15.72
C SER A 254 -17.98 -16.91 14.27
N LEU A 255 -16.74 -16.47 14.03
CA LEU A 255 -16.26 -16.08 12.70
C LEU A 255 -14.90 -16.69 12.40
N ILE A 256 -14.73 -17.19 11.18
CA ILE A 256 -13.43 -17.41 10.55
C ILE A 256 -13.19 -16.26 9.57
N LEU A 257 -12.11 -15.53 9.77
CA LEU A 257 -11.61 -14.49 8.86
C LEU A 257 -10.36 -15.03 8.17
N ASP A 258 -10.47 -15.38 6.89
CA ASP A 258 -9.36 -15.95 6.13
C ASP A 258 -8.64 -14.88 5.31
N LEU A 259 -7.39 -14.61 5.70
CA LEU A 259 -6.51 -13.61 5.09
C LEU A 259 -5.32 -14.26 4.37
N ARG A 260 -5.30 -15.58 4.20
CA ARG A 260 -4.13 -16.30 3.63
C ARG A 260 -3.85 -15.93 2.18
N GLY A 261 -4.88 -15.54 1.43
CA GLY A 261 -4.75 -15.02 0.06
C GLY A 261 -4.53 -13.49 -0.02
N ALA A 262 -4.67 -12.76 1.08
CA ALA A 262 -4.76 -11.30 1.10
C ALA A 262 -3.38 -10.61 1.03
N SER A 263 -2.88 -10.42 -0.20
CA SER A 263 -1.54 -9.84 -0.46
C SER A 263 -1.55 -8.36 -0.91
N SER A 264 -2.74 -7.78 -1.04
CA SER A 264 -2.93 -6.40 -1.49
C SER A 264 -4.14 -5.76 -0.82
N GLY A 265 -4.25 -4.44 -0.94
CA GLY A 265 -5.39 -3.69 -0.43
C GLY A 265 -5.00 -2.42 0.31
N ARG A 266 -5.97 -1.86 1.03
CA ARG A 266 -5.86 -0.57 1.72
C ARG A 266 -6.12 -0.72 3.21
N ALA A 267 -5.36 0.02 4.01
CA ALA A 267 -5.53 0.05 5.47
C ALA A 267 -6.95 0.45 5.90
N VAL A 268 -7.65 1.30 5.14
CA VAL A 268 -9.02 1.71 5.45
C VAL A 268 -10.00 0.53 5.45
N GLU A 269 -9.83 -0.44 4.56
CA GLU A 269 -10.68 -1.65 4.49
C GLU A 269 -10.40 -2.57 5.67
N ALA A 270 -9.12 -2.70 6.07
CA ALA A 270 -8.73 -3.40 7.30
C ALA A 270 -9.37 -2.76 8.54
N MET A 271 -9.27 -1.44 8.69
CA MET A 271 -9.86 -0.75 9.84
C MET A 271 -11.39 -0.80 9.83
N LEU A 272 -12.02 -0.84 8.64
CA LEU A 272 -13.45 -1.06 8.51
C LEU A 272 -13.86 -2.43 9.07
N ILE A 273 -13.12 -3.50 8.78
CA ILE A 273 -13.38 -4.82 9.37
C ILE A 273 -13.15 -4.76 10.89
N ALA A 274 -11.99 -4.26 11.33
CA ALA A 274 -11.63 -4.19 12.74
C ALA A 274 -12.63 -3.39 13.59
N SER A 275 -13.28 -2.38 13.01
CA SER A 275 -14.27 -1.53 13.70
C SER A 275 -15.47 -2.29 14.27
N ARG A 276 -15.74 -3.51 13.79
CA ARG A 276 -16.84 -4.37 14.26
C ARG A 276 -16.47 -5.13 15.53
N PHE A 277 -15.20 -5.14 15.95
CA PHE A 277 -14.71 -5.94 17.07
C PHE A 277 -14.26 -5.11 18.28
N VAL A 278 -14.22 -3.78 18.15
CA VAL A 278 -13.78 -2.86 19.22
C VAL A 278 -14.95 -2.05 19.77
N SER A 279 -14.88 -1.71 21.06
CA SER A 279 -15.89 -0.87 21.75
C SER A 279 -15.43 0.57 21.96
N GLU A 280 -14.13 0.83 21.84
CA GLU A 280 -13.50 2.13 21.99
C GLU A 280 -12.44 2.33 20.89
N GLU A 281 -11.97 3.57 20.73
CA GLU A 281 -10.89 3.86 19.78
C GLU A 281 -9.62 3.09 20.19
N LEU A 282 -9.06 2.34 19.25
CA LEU A 282 -7.86 1.53 19.44
C LEU A 282 -6.74 2.06 18.55
N LEU A 283 -5.60 2.40 19.16
CA LEU A 283 -4.37 2.67 18.41
C LEU A 283 -3.73 1.34 18.00
N VAL A 284 -3.71 1.05 16.70
CA VAL A 284 -3.01 -0.11 16.14
C VAL A 284 -1.52 0.15 16.13
N GLY A 285 -1.10 1.34 15.69
CA GLY A 285 0.29 1.74 15.66
C GLY A 285 0.48 3.12 15.02
N THR A 286 1.73 3.57 14.99
CA THR A 286 2.14 4.80 14.32
C THR A 286 3.05 4.44 13.16
N GLN A 287 2.73 4.92 11.96
CA GLN A 287 3.65 4.83 10.83
C GLN A 287 4.80 5.78 11.08
N MET A 288 6.02 5.32 10.84
CA MET A 288 7.26 6.08 11.04
C MET A 288 8.04 6.08 9.75
N ILE A 289 8.58 7.23 9.36
CA ILE A 289 9.59 7.33 8.31
C ILE A 289 10.92 7.73 8.95
N GLY A 290 11.82 6.76 9.06
CA GLY A 290 12.96 6.90 9.97
C GLY A 290 12.49 7.19 11.40
N ALA A 291 12.91 8.32 11.97
CA ALA A 291 12.51 8.74 13.32
C ALA A 291 11.26 9.63 13.36
N THR A 292 10.68 9.98 12.21
CA THR A 292 9.59 10.95 12.12
C THR A 292 8.24 10.25 12.02
N PRO A 293 7.26 10.57 12.89
CA PRO A 293 5.89 10.08 12.76
C PRO A 293 5.25 10.52 11.45
N ALA A 294 4.71 9.54 10.73
CA ALA A 294 4.07 9.67 9.43
C ALA A 294 2.56 9.34 9.48
N GLY A 295 1.95 9.31 10.67
CA GLY A 295 0.50 9.14 10.85
C GLY A 295 0.13 7.99 11.76
N ALA A 296 -0.96 8.16 12.52
CA ALA A 296 -1.49 7.13 13.39
C ALA A 296 -2.47 6.22 12.63
N VAL A 297 -2.37 4.92 12.87
CA VAL A 297 -3.34 3.92 12.41
C VAL A 297 -4.24 3.57 13.58
N THR A 298 -5.49 4.02 13.53
CA THR A 298 -6.48 3.84 14.59
C THR A 298 -7.72 3.13 14.06
N VAL A 299 -8.25 2.20 14.85
CA VAL A 299 -9.60 1.66 14.66
C VAL A 299 -10.57 2.48 15.48
N ARG A 300 -11.64 2.95 14.85
CA ARG A 300 -12.76 3.58 15.56
C ARG A 300 -13.94 2.61 15.62
N PRO A 301 -14.61 2.48 16.77
CA PRO A 301 -15.77 1.60 16.89
C PRO A 301 -16.91 2.09 16.02
N THR A 302 -17.72 1.17 15.54
CA THR A 302 -19.00 1.50 14.90
C THR A 302 -20.05 1.93 15.92
N VAL A 303 -21.14 2.53 15.45
CA VAL A 303 -22.29 2.88 16.30
C VAL A 303 -23.03 1.64 16.84
N SER A 304 -22.93 0.51 16.15
CA SER A 304 -23.45 -0.79 16.63
C SER A 304 -22.54 -1.40 17.68
N ALA A 305 -23.13 -2.23 18.56
CA ALA A 305 -22.36 -3.03 19.52
C ALA A 305 -21.33 -3.91 18.80
N PRO A 306 -20.13 -4.10 19.37
CA PRO A 306 -19.12 -4.96 18.77
C PRO A 306 -19.59 -6.42 18.74
N PHE A 307 -19.11 -7.16 17.75
CA PHE A 307 -19.25 -8.61 17.72
C PHE A 307 -18.46 -9.24 18.86
N VAL A 308 -19.15 -10.05 19.67
CA VAL A 308 -18.59 -10.68 20.88
C VAL A 308 -18.32 -12.19 20.71
N GLY A 309 -18.64 -12.74 19.53
CA GLY A 309 -18.37 -14.14 19.21
C GLY A 309 -16.87 -14.41 19.10
N ARG A 310 -16.48 -15.69 19.21
CA ARG A 310 -15.10 -16.11 19.00
C ARG A 310 -14.72 -15.92 17.53
N VAL A 311 -13.48 -15.50 17.28
CA VAL A 311 -12.95 -15.24 15.94
C VAL A 311 -11.65 -16.01 15.76
N ALA A 312 -11.55 -16.80 14.69
CA ALA A 312 -10.29 -17.34 14.22
C ALA A 312 -9.84 -16.55 12.98
N VAL A 313 -8.61 -16.04 12.99
CA VAL A 313 -8.02 -15.34 11.85
C VAL A 313 -6.99 -16.26 11.22
N LEU A 314 -7.24 -16.70 9.98
CA LEU A 314 -6.32 -17.54 9.23
C LEU A 314 -5.29 -16.67 8.51
N VAL A 315 -4.02 -16.96 8.72
CA VAL A 315 -2.89 -16.20 8.17
C VAL A 315 -1.84 -17.13 7.56
N GLY A 316 -1.03 -16.60 6.65
CA GLY A 316 0.13 -17.30 6.11
C GLY A 316 1.02 -16.36 5.29
N PRO A 317 1.99 -16.91 4.54
CA PRO A 317 2.98 -16.09 3.83
C PRO A 317 2.39 -15.17 2.75
N GLY A 318 1.15 -15.41 2.32
CA GLY A 318 0.39 -14.53 1.42
C GLY A 318 -0.30 -13.35 2.12
N SER A 319 -0.43 -13.36 3.45
CA SER A 319 -1.03 -12.27 4.23
C SER A 319 -0.06 -11.10 4.35
N ALA A 320 -0.28 -10.04 3.58
CA ALA A 320 0.63 -8.89 3.50
C ALA A 320 -0.10 -7.54 3.60
N GLY A 321 0.61 -6.50 4.03
CA GLY A 321 0.11 -5.11 3.97
C GLY A 321 -1.13 -4.88 4.83
N ALA A 322 -2.24 -4.51 4.20
CA ALA A 322 -3.51 -4.26 4.89
C ALA A 322 -4.01 -5.48 5.69
N ALA A 323 -3.72 -6.70 5.24
CA ALA A 323 -4.06 -7.91 5.97
C ALA A 323 -3.29 -7.99 7.30
N GLU A 324 -2.01 -7.64 7.31
CA GLU A 324 -1.18 -7.62 8.51
C GLU A 324 -1.62 -6.50 9.47
N MET A 325 -2.00 -5.33 8.94
CA MET A 325 -2.61 -4.28 9.76
C MET A 325 -3.90 -4.75 10.45
N LEU A 326 -4.73 -5.53 9.75
CA LEU A 326 -5.94 -6.13 10.33
C LEU A 326 -5.58 -7.12 11.44
N VAL A 327 -4.59 -7.98 11.22
CA VAL A 327 -4.10 -8.93 12.24
C VAL A 327 -3.57 -8.18 13.46
N LEU A 328 -2.77 -7.11 13.29
CA LEU A 328 -2.28 -6.29 14.39
C LEU A 328 -3.41 -5.62 15.18
N ALA A 329 -4.47 -5.18 14.50
CA ALA A 329 -5.64 -4.60 15.14
C ALA A 329 -6.46 -5.62 15.94
N LEU A 330 -6.53 -6.87 15.48
CA LEU A 330 -7.39 -7.91 16.07
C LEU A 330 -6.69 -8.80 17.10
N ARG A 331 -5.40 -9.11 16.93
CA ARG A 331 -4.70 -10.15 17.73
C ARG A 331 -4.65 -9.89 19.23
N GLY A 332 -4.82 -8.63 19.65
CA GLY A 332 -4.85 -8.23 21.06
C GLY A 332 -6.24 -8.38 21.70
N LEU A 333 -7.27 -8.70 20.93
CA LEU A 333 -8.63 -8.81 21.41
C LEU A 333 -8.88 -10.18 22.05
N PRO A 334 -9.55 -10.27 23.23
CA PRO A 334 -9.71 -11.52 23.96
C PRO A 334 -10.44 -12.66 23.23
N ALA A 335 -11.27 -12.32 22.24
CA ALA A 335 -12.06 -13.28 21.49
C ALA A 335 -11.40 -13.73 20.17
N VAL A 336 -10.18 -13.26 19.88
CA VAL A 336 -9.48 -13.50 18.61
C VAL A 336 -8.33 -14.48 18.82
N THR A 337 -8.27 -15.50 17.97
CA THR A 337 -7.13 -16.41 17.85
C THR A 337 -6.58 -16.34 16.43
N VAL A 338 -5.28 -16.06 16.29
CA VAL A 338 -4.60 -16.10 14.98
C VAL A 338 -4.05 -17.51 14.77
N VAL A 339 -4.39 -18.13 13.64
CA VAL A 339 -4.06 -19.53 13.30
C VAL A 339 -3.40 -19.57 11.92
N GLY A 340 -2.39 -20.40 11.75
CA GLY A 340 -1.80 -20.66 10.43
C GLY A 340 -0.29 -20.61 10.41
N GLU A 341 0.28 -19.83 9.50
CA GLU A 341 1.71 -19.65 9.30
C GLU A 341 2.13 -18.18 9.47
N PRO A 342 3.43 -17.88 9.62
CA PRO A 342 3.90 -16.50 9.66
C PRO A 342 3.43 -15.67 8.46
N THR A 343 3.04 -14.41 8.71
CA THR A 343 2.67 -13.46 7.66
C THR A 343 3.87 -12.98 6.85
N ALA A 344 3.64 -12.13 5.84
CA ALA A 344 4.69 -11.72 4.92
C ALA A 344 5.68 -10.68 5.51
N GLY A 345 5.33 -9.99 6.60
CA GLY A 345 6.21 -9.07 7.33
C GLY A 345 6.33 -7.67 6.72
N SER A 346 5.34 -7.20 5.96
CA SER A 346 5.37 -5.91 5.26
C SER A 346 4.03 -5.17 5.44
N PRO A 347 3.73 -4.69 6.66
CA PRO A 347 2.38 -4.22 7.02
C PRO A 347 2.01 -2.87 6.42
N THR A 348 2.99 -2.05 5.99
CA THR A 348 2.75 -0.73 5.40
C THR A 348 2.84 -0.77 3.88
N PRO A 349 2.01 0.01 3.16
CA PRO A 349 2.13 0.11 1.71
C PRO A 349 3.51 0.69 1.33
N PRO A 350 4.17 0.14 0.29
CA PRO A 350 5.42 0.67 -0.20
C PRO A 350 5.23 2.05 -0.84
N LEU A 351 6.30 2.85 -0.84
CA LEU A 351 6.38 4.06 -1.63
C LEU A 351 6.67 3.70 -3.09
N ALA A 352 5.83 4.13 -4.02
CA ALA A 352 6.10 3.98 -5.45
C ALA A 352 7.14 5.02 -5.90
N ARG A 353 8.15 4.60 -6.65
CA ARG A 353 9.23 5.44 -7.16
C ARG A 353 9.40 5.26 -8.65
N TYR A 354 9.35 6.35 -9.40
CA TYR A 354 9.56 6.30 -10.84
C TYR A 354 11.03 6.08 -11.17
N LEU A 355 11.29 5.15 -12.08
CA LEU A 355 12.61 4.88 -12.63
C LEU A 355 12.80 5.66 -13.94
N PRO A 356 14.06 5.94 -14.34
CA PRO A 356 14.36 6.74 -15.54
C PRO A 356 13.74 6.24 -16.85
N ASN A 357 13.43 4.94 -16.95
CA ASN A 357 12.85 4.32 -18.14
C ASN A 357 11.32 4.23 -18.13
N GLY A 358 10.66 4.85 -17.14
CA GLY A 358 9.20 4.83 -16.99
C GLY A 358 8.67 3.70 -16.11
N TRP A 359 9.51 2.76 -15.70
CA TRP A 359 9.14 1.73 -14.73
C TRP A 359 8.88 2.34 -13.34
N SER A 360 8.25 1.55 -12.46
CA SER A 360 8.02 1.96 -11.07
C SER A 360 8.55 0.92 -10.10
N LEU A 361 9.15 1.38 -9.01
CA LEU A 361 9.70 0.59 -7.91
C LEU A 361 8.86 0.83 -6.65
N GLY A 362 8.28 -0.23 -6.08
CA GLY A 362 7.72 -0.20 -4.74
C GLY A 362 8.82 -0.38 -3.70
N VAL A 363 8.95 0.57 -2.77
CA VAL A 363 9.95 0.56 -1.70
C VAL A 363 9.27 0.59 -0.33
N PRO A 364 9.36 -0.47 0.47
CA PRO A 364 8.95 -0.46 1.89
C PRO A 364 9.81 0.53 2.67
N ALA A 365 9.25 1.70 2.94
CA ALA A 365 9.99 2.83 3.52
C ALA A 365 9.44 3.32 4.86
N LEU A 366 8.32 2.74 5.30
CA LEU A 366 7.72 3.07 6.58
C LEU A 366 7.80 1.87 7.52
N ASP A 367 8.08 2.16 8.78
CA ASP A 367 7.86 1.23 9.87
C ASP A 367 6.47 1.45 10.46
N LEU A 368 5.77 0.38 10.82
CA LEU A 368 4.60 0.47 11.71
C LEU A 368 5.05 0.13 13.13
N VAL A 369 5.02 1.11 14.03
CA VAL A 369 5.40 0.96 15.43
C VAL A 369 4.14 0.80 16.28
N THR A 370 3.96 -0.36 16.91
CA THR A 370 2.84 -0.64 17.81
C THR A 370 3.01 0.05 19.17
N PRO A 371 1.94 0.22 19.99
CA PRO A 371 2.01 0.93 21.28
C PRO A 371 3.02 0.36 22.31
N ASP A 372 3.43 -0.89 22.15
CA ASP A 372 4.50 -1.53 22.93
C ASP A 372 5.92 -1.14 22.47
N GLY A 373 6.03 -0.29 21.45
CA GLY A 373 7.29 0.18 20.88
C GLY A 373 7.91 -0.74 19.83
N ARG A 374 7.23 -1.82 19.43
CA ARG A 374 7.75 -2.75 18.43
C ARG A 374 7.50 -2.26 17.00
N ALA A 375 8.55 -2.23 16.18
CA ALA A 375 8.45 -2.04 14.73
C ALA A 375 8.12 -3.37 14.02
N TRP A 376 7.30 -3.29 12.96
CA TRP A 376 6.80 -4.47 12.24
C TRP A 376 7.23 -4.56 10.77
N SER A 377 8.07 -3.66 10.27
CA SER A 377 8.61 -3.81 8.91
C SER A 377 9.68 -4.91 8.87
N GLY A 378 9.65 -5.74 7.82
CA GLY A 378 10.47 -6.94 7.65
C GLY A 378 10.27 -8.01 8.72
N THR A 379 9.21 -7.91 9.53
CA THR A 379 8.98 -8.81 10.67
C THR A 379 7.62 -9.50 10.54
N PRO A 380 7.60 -10.78 10.13
CA PRO A 380 6.39 -11.59 10.12
C PRO A 380 5.64 -11.58 11.45
N ILE A 381 4.31 -11.50 11.38
CA ILE A 381 3.42 -11.73 12.50
C ILE A 381 3.28 -13.24 12.65
N LEU A 382 3.74 -13.76 13.79
CA LEU A 382 3.58 -15.16 14.12
C LEU A 382 2.13 -15.45 14.56
N PRO A 383 1.54 -16.58 14.14
CA PRO A 383 0.23 -16.99 14.62
C PRO A 383 0.29 -17.39 16.10
N GLY A 384 -0.85 -17.30 16.78
CA GLY A 384 -0.99 -17.80 18.15
C GLY A 384 -1.01 -19.33 18.20
N ILE A 385 -1.47 -19.98 17.12
CA ILE A 385 -1.42 -21.43 16.94
C ILE A 385 -0.91 -21.72 15.52
N GLU A 386 0.21 -22.40 15.42
CA GLU A 386 0.78 -22.80 14.14
C GLU A 386 -0.02 -23.95 13.52
N ALA A 387 -0.37 -23.79 12.25
CA ALA A 387 -1.01 -24.80 11.41
C ALA A 387 -0.65 -24.52 9.95
N ALA A 388 0.30 -25.29 9.41
CA ALA A 388 0.67 -25.15 8.01
C ALA A 388 -0.37 -25.84 7.12
N THR A 389 -0.68 -25.20 6.00
CA THR A 389 -1.46 -25.81 4.92
C THR A 389 -0.53 -25.94 3.72
N ALA A 390 -0.27 -27.15 3.24
CA ALA A 390 0.53 -27.35 2.04
C ALA A 390 -0.33 -27.25 0.77
N ALA A 391 0.31 -27.05 -0.39
CA ALA A 391 -0.40 -27.06 -1.68
C ALA A 391 -1.05 -28.42 -1.95
N ASP A 392 -0.35 -29.50 -1.60
CA ASP A 392 -0.85 -30.88 -1.72
C ASP A 392 -2.07 -31.13 -0.82
N ASP A 393 -2.16 -30.48 0.34
CA ASP A 393 -3.33 -30.60 1.23
C ASP A 393 -4.57 -30.02 0.55
N LEU A 394 -4.44 -28.81 -0.01
CA LEU A 394 -5.53 -28.15 -0.73
C LEU A 394 -5.94 -28.91 -1.99
N ASP A 395 -4.97 -29.43 -2.74
CA ASP A 395 -5.21 -30.23 -3.94
C ASP A 395 -5.87 -31.58 -3.61
N GLY A 396 -5.60 -32.10 -2.41
CA GLY A 396 -6.29 -33.25 -1.83
C GLY A 396 -7.66 -32.95 -1.23
N GLY A 397 -8.10 -31.68 -1.22
CA GLY A 397 -9.38 -31.26 -0.65
C GLY A 397 -9.41 -31.19 0.87
N SER A 398 -8.25 -31.02 1.51
CA SER A 398 -8.09 -30.82 2.96
C SER A 398 -7.52 -29.44 3.25
N ASP A 399 -7.81 -28.91 4.44
CA ASP A 399 -7.23 -27.65 4.89
C ASP A 399 -7.01 -27.69 6.42
N PRO A 400 -5.80 -28.10 6.87
CA PRO A 400 -5.52 -28.29 8.29
C PRO A 400 -5.74 -27.04 9.14
N ALA A 401 -5.41 -25.85 8.64
CA ALA A 401 -5.61 -24.61 9.39
C ALA A 401 -7.10 -24.24 9.52
N LEU A 402 -7.88 -24.47 8.47
CA LEU A 402 -9.34 -24.28 8.50
C LEU A 402 -10.02 -25.29 9.44
N GLU A 403 -9.66 -26.57 9.35
CA GLU A 403 -10.18 -27.63 10.22
C GLU A 403 -9.91 -27.31 11.70
N LEU A 404 -8.68 -26.89 12.02
CA LEU A 404 -8.32 -26.45 13.36
C LEU A 404 -9.13 -25.23 13.81
N ALA A 405 -9.32 -24.24 12.93
CA ALA A 405 -10.13 -23.07 13.27
C ALA A 405 -11.60 -23.45 13.55
N LEU A 406 -12.17 -24.39 12.79
CA LEU A 406 -13.50 -24.92 13.06
C LEU A 406 -13.57 -25.61 14.42
N ASP A 407 -12.58 -26.43 14.76
CA ASP A 407 -12.49 -27.10 16.07
C ASP A 407 -12.39 -26.12 17.25
N LEU A 408 -11.67 -25.01 17.08
CA LEU A 408 -11.55 -23.95 18.10
C LEU A 408 -12.85 -23.16 18.30
N LEU A 409 -13.66 -23.06 17.23
CA LEU A 409 -14.88 -22.26 17.21
C LEU A 409 -16.16 -23.08 17.47
N GLY A 410 -16.06 -24.40 17.50
CA GLY A 410 -17.11 -25.37 17.87
C GLY A 410 -17.61 -25.29 19.31
#